data_AF-A0A2W5XXV5-F1
#
_entry.id   AF-A0A2W5XXV5-F1
#
_cell.length_a   1.000
_cell.length_b   1.000
_cell.length_c   1.000
_cell.angle_alpha   90.00
_cell.angle_beta   90.00
_cell.angle_gamma   90.00
#
_symmetry.space_group_name_H-M   'P 1'
#
loop_
_entity.id
_entity.type
_entity.pdbx_description
1 polymer ?
#
loop_
_entity_poly.entity_id
_entity_poly.type
_entity_poly.pdbx_seq_one_letter_code
_entity_poly.pdbx_strand_id
1 'polypeptide(L)'
;MAADIAAATGLEVDIVVGSSPQPMSIELAAGKFGRPALTATEGWAVKGVAIRFLEAVQAQDIAIFGLVLVVAAILVGETAYLSVRRRRREFGILRALGWPAVRVAFLVELEMLLLGLAVGLAAALSGVVAALVLHLELQPVLLLVAVPLATVTAGIAGAAPALAASRGTTLQVIQGPGLSNLLGGATIPRLALGELLGYRRVEALLGALGVGLATFLVGGIVLIVLGFRGVLDTTLLGTFLSARVQPFHLAIAGLTAVVAIIAVTEVVAMSYLERQVELAALRALGWPQRAVAFLLITQSTAIGLTGAAAGALAVVTMGMLLQGGMGAILLSATLAALAMAAISLLAAVGPMAYSYRTSPALALKEDL
;
A
#
# COMPACT_ATOMS: atom_id res chain seq x y z
N MET A 1 31.95 -0.83 40.39
CA MET A 1 32.16 -2.24 40.00
C MET A 1 33.23 -2.40 38.92
N ALA A 2 33.03 -1.94 37.68
CA ALA A 2 34.07 -2.05 36.62
C ALA A 2 35.37 -1.32 37.00
N ALA A 3 35.24 -0.08 37.51
CA ALA A 3 36.35 0.73 37.98
C ALA A 3 37.11 0.09 39.16
N ASP A 4 36.39 -0.62 40.05
CA ASP A 4 37.00 -1.26 41.23
C ASP A 4 37.84 -2.48 40.82
N ILE A 5 37.38 -3.26 39.82
CA ILE A 5 38.12 -4.41 39.28
C ILE A 5 39.33 -3.94 38.46
N ALA A 6 39.17 -2.87 37.67
CA ALA A 6 40.28 -2.28 36.91
C ALA A 6 41.37 -1.72 37.85
N ALA A 7 40.96 -1.05 38.94
CA ALA A 7 41.88 -0.54 39.96
C ALA A 7 42.63 -1.67 40.70
N ALA A 8 41.98 -2.82 40.90
CA ALA A 8 42.58 -3.97 41.59
C ALA A 8 43.47 -4.84 40.70
N THR A 9 43.17 -4.96 39.40
CA THR A 9 43.87 -5.89 38.49
C THR A 9 44.81 -5.21 37.50
N GLY A 10 44.67 -3.89 37.29
CA GLY A 10 45.40 -3.16 36.25
C GLY A 10 44.99 -3.54 34.82
N LEU A 11 43.94 -4.36 34.66
CA LEU A 11 43.41 -4.78 33.38
C LEU A 11 42.29 -3.83 32.93
N GLU A 12 42.14 -3.70 31.62
CA GLU A 12 41.00 -3.01 31.02
C GLU A 12 39.74 -3.87 31.19
N VAL A 13 38.78 -3.40 31.99
CA VAL A 13 37.58 -4.15 32.35
C VAL A 13 36.35 -3.40 31.87
N ASP A 14 35.63 -4.03 30.94
CA ASP A 14 34.32 -3.58 30.50
C ASP A 14 33.23 -4.55 30.93
N ILE A 15 32.23 -4.06 31.67
CA ILE A 15 31.03 -4.82 32.01
C ILE A 15 30.04 -4.65 30.86
N VAL A 16 29.74 -5.75 30.16
CA VAL A 16 28.93 -5.68 28.94
C VAL A 16 27.56 -6.32 29.14
N VAL A 17 26.56 -5.48 29.44
CA VAL A 17 25.16 -5.90 29.40
C VAL A 17 24.69 -5.95 27.93
N GLY A 18 24.05 -7.05 27.53
CA GLY A 18 23.52 -7.21 26.16
C GLY A 18 24.57 -7.47 25.08
N SER A 19 25.69 -8.13 25.42
CA SER A 19 26.67 -8.61 24.45
C SER A 19 26.24 -9.92 23.79
N SER A 20 26.73 -10.18 22.57
CA SER A 20 26.56 -11.47 21.89
C SER A 20 27.87 -11.88 21.21
N PRO A 21 28.22 -13.19 21.21
CA PRO A 21 29.34 -13.68 20.41
C PRO A 21 29.08 -13.50 18.91
N GLN A 22 30.13 -13.11 18.19
CA GLN A 22 30.24 -13.13 16.73
C GLN A 22 31.31 -14.16 16.35
N PRO A 23 31.01 -15.17 15.53
CA PRO A 23 32.00 -16.13 15.09
C PRO A 23 33.01 -15.46 14.15
N MET A 24 34.28 -15.41 14.56
CA MET A 24 35.39 -14.88 13.78
C MET A 24 36.38 -15.99 13.47
N SER A 25 36.76 -16.12 12.20
CA SER A 25 37.76 -17.08 11.77
C SER A 25 39.14 -16.46 11.95
N ILE A 26 39.98 -17.08 12.79
CA ILE A 26 41.35 -16.68 13.05
C ILE A 26 42.29 -17.78 12.59
N GLU A 27 43.29 -17.38 11.81
CA GLU A 27 44.39 -18.26 11.45
C GLU A 27 45.41 -18.24 12.58
N LEU A 28 45.49 -19.34 13.30
CA LEU A 28 46.48 -19.49 14.34
C LEU A 28 47.71 -20.17 13.74
N ALA A 29 48.84 -19.46 13.78
CA ALA A 29 50.13 -19.99 13.32
C ALA A 29 50.54 -21.26 14.08
N ALA A 30 51.50 -22.00 13.50
CA ALA A 30 52.06 -23.19 14.12
C ALA A 30 52.65 -22.85 15.51
N GLY A 31 52.26 -23.63 16.51
CA GLY A 31 52.65 -23.40 17.89
C GLY A 31 54.08 -23.88 18.17
N LYS A 32 54.75 -23.25 19.14
CA LYS A 32 56.12 -23.59 19.58
C LYS A 32 56.31 -25.04 20.07
N PHE A 33 55.22 -25.77 20.33
CA PHE A 33 55.22 -27.15 20.86
C PHE A 33 54.62 -28.18 19.87
N GLY A 34 54.83 -27.99 18.56
CA GLY A 34 54.42 -28.96 17.54
C GLY A 34 52.95 -28.90 17.12
N ARG A 35 52.22 -27.86 17.54
CA ARG A 35 50.85 -27.63 17.05
C ARG A 35 50.90 -27.13 15.60
N PRO A 36 50.24 -27.79 14.63
CA PRO A 36 50.20 -27.31 13.25
C PRO A 36 49.43 -25.98 13.16
N ALA A 37 49.64 -25.24 12.06
CA ALA A 37 48.83 -24.07 11.76
C ALA A 37 47.36 -24.51 11.58
N LEU A 38 46.44 -23.78 12.20
CA LEU A 38 45.03 -24.14 12.22
C LEU A 38 44.14 -22.91 12.17
N THR A 39 43.11 -22.98 11.34
CA THR A 39 42.06 -21.96 11.28
C THR A 39 41.03 -22.32 12.35
N ALA A 40 40.95 -21.54 13.41
CA ALA A 40 39.96 -21.71 14.47
C ALA A 40 38.86 -20.66 14.33
N THR A 41 37.63 -21.04 14.63
CA THR A 41 36.52 -20.09 14.75
C THR A 41 36.29 -19.81 16.23
N GLU A 42 36.48 -18.56 16.65
CA GLU A 42 36.22 -18.13 18.04
C GLU A 42 35.05 -17.16 18.08
N GLY A 43 34.24 -17.23 19.14
CA GLY A 43 33.11 -16.32 19.36
C GLY A 43 33.56 -15.06 20.09
N TRP A 44 33.91 -14.02 19.35
CA TRP A 44 34.31 -12.74 19.93
C TRP A 44 33.09 -11.97 20.44
N ALA A 45 33.13 -11.48 21.68
CA ALA A 45 32.00 -10.79 22.30
C ALA A 45 31.82 -9.38 21.72
N VAL A 46 30.71 -9.16 21.00
CA VAL A 46 30.32 -7.85 20.50
C VAL A 46 29.44 -7.15 21.53
N LYS A 47 29.78 -5.90 21.88
CA LYS A 47 29.08 -5.11 22.90
C LYS A 47 27.83 -4.42 22.34
N GLY A 48 26.78 -4.28 23.14
CA GLY A 48 25.59 -3.48 22.79
C GLY A 48 24.68 -4.06 21.69
N VAL A 49 24.77 -5.36 21.42
CA VAL A 49 23.99 -6.04 20.38
C VAL A 49 22.49 -5.96 20.67
N ALA A 50 22.10 -6.11 21.94
CA ALA A 50 20.70 -6.02 22.35
C ALA A 50 20.08 -4.62 22.09
N ILE A 51 20.86 -3.55 22.31
CA ILE A 51 20.40 -2.17 22.09
C ILE A 51 20.26 -1.90 20.58
N ARG A 52 21.28 -2.29 19.79
CA ARG A 52 21.23 -2.18 18.33
C ARG A 52 20.07 -2.97 17.73
N PHE A 53 19.77 -4.15 18.28
CA PHE A 53 18.62 -4.95 17.87
C PHE A 53 17.31 -4.20 18.13
N LEU A 54 17.13 -3.67 19.34
CA LEU A 54 15.91 -2.94 19.70
C LEU A 54 15.72 -1.68 18.85
N GLU A 55 16.77 -0.88 18.68
CA GLU A 55 16.76 0.31 17.82
C GLU A 55 16.43 -0.05 16.37
N ALA A 56 17.00 -1.15 15.86
CA ALA A 56 16.76 -1.60 14.50
C ALA A 56 15.30 -2.08 14.32
N VAL A 57 14.77 -2.88 15.24
CA VAL A 57 13.35 -3.31 15.21
C VAL A 57 12.42 -2.10 15.30
N GLN A 58 12.70 -1.16 16.19
CA GLN A 58 11.88 0.03 16.36
C GLN A 58 11.88 0.92 15.11
N ALA A 59 13.05 1.12 14.48
CA ALA A 59 13.15 1.85 13.22
C ALA A 59 12.38 1.14 12.09
N GLN A 60 12.44 -0.20 12.04
CA GLN A 60 11.70 -1.00 11.08
C GLN A 60 10.18 -0.85 11.27
N ASP A 61 9.69 -0.97 12.50
CA ASP A 61 8.27 -0.83 12.80
C ASP A 61 7.76 0.57 12.45
N ILE A 62 8.50 1.63 12.83
CA ILE A 62 8.17 3.01 12.46
C ILE A 62 8.11 3.18 10.94
N ALA A 63 9.08 2.61 10.21
CA ALA A 63 9.11 2.69 8.74
C ALA A 63 7.90 1.98 8.12
N ILE A 64 7.54 0.79 8.58
CA ILE A 64 6.39 0.03 8.09
C ILE A 64 5.09 0.78 8.41
N PHE A 65 4.89 1.21 9.65
CA PHE A 65 3.69 1.96 10.05
C PHE A 65 3.56 3.27 9.29
N GLY A 66 4.66 4.02 9.13
CA GLY A 66 4.68 5.25 8.34
C GLY A 66 4.31 5.01 6.88
N LEU A 67 4.89 3.97 6.26
CA LEU A 67 4.59 3.60 4.87
C LEU A 67 3.12 3.22 4.70
N VAL A 68 2.58 2.37 5.57
CA VAL A 68 1.17 1.97 5.56
C VAL A 68 0.26 3.19 5.73
N LEU A 69 0.58 4.10 6.66
CA LEU A 69 -0.23 5.28 6.95
C LEU A 69 -0.29 6.24 5.75
N VAL A 70 0.86 6.49 5.10
CA VAL A 70 0.94 7.35 3.91
C VAL A 70 0.15 6.73 2.77
N VAL A 71 0.36 5.44 2.47
CA VAL A 71 -0.37 4.75 1.40
C VAL A 71 -1.87 4.74 1.67
N ALA A 72 -2.29 4.45 2.90
CA ALA A 72 -3.70 4.47 3.29
C ALA A 72 -4.33 5.86 3.09
N ALA A 73 -3.65 6.94 3.50
CA ALA A 73 -4.15 8.29 3.30
C ALA A 73 -4.35 8.62 1.81
N ILE A 74 -3.41 8.20 0.94
CA ILE A 74 -3.54 8.45 -0.50
C ILE A 74 -4.69 7.63 -1.10
N LEU A 75 -4.84 6.34 -0.73
CA LEU A 75 -5.95 5.50 -1.21
C LEU A 75 -7.32 6.02 -0.74
N VAL A 76 -7.43 6.45 0.51
CA VAL A 76 -8.66 7.09 1.02
C VAL A 76 -8.93 8.40 0.27
N GLY A 77 -7.90 9.18 -0.05
CA GLY A 77 -8.04 10.40 -0.84
C GLY A 77 -8.51 10.13 -2.28
N GLU A 78 -8.00 9.06 -2.89
CA GLU A 78 -8.40 8.60 -4.23
C GLU A 78 -9.90 8.23 -4.27
N THR A 79 -10.34 7.37 -3.34
CA THR A 79 -11.74 6.93 -3.26
C THR A 79 -12.68 8.10 -2.98
N ALA A 80 -12.30 8.99 -2.06
CA ALA A 80 -13.05 10.21 -1.77
C ALA A 80 -13.12 11.17 -2.97
N TYR A 81 -12.03 11.30 -3.72
CA TYR A 81 -12.00 12.11 -4.94
C TYR A 81 -12.96 11.59 -6.01
N LEU A 82 -13.00 10.27 -6.21
CA LEU A 82 -13.96 9.64 -7.12
C LEU A 82 -15.40 9.85 -6.64
N SER A 83 -15.67 9.68 -5.35
CA SER A 83 -17.00 9.93 -4.75
C SER A 83 -17.48 11.36 -5.00
N VAL A 84 -16.63 12.35 -4.70
CA VAL A 84 -16.93 13.77 -4.98
C VAL A 84 -17.17 14.01 -6.46
N ARG A 85 -16.38 13.38 -7.33
CA ARG A 85 -16.52 13.55 -8.77
C ARG A 85 -17.84 13.01 -9.30
N ARG A 86 -18.34 11.90 -8.74
CA ARG A 86 -19.68 11.36 -9.06
C ARG A 86 -20.81 12.29 -8.62
N ARG A 87 -20.65 12.95 -7.48
CA ARG A 87 -21.64 13.88 -6.90
C ARG A 87 -21.55 15.32 -7.41
N ARG A 88 -20.78 15.58 -8.47
CA ARG A 88 -20.60 16.94 -9.05
C ARG A 88 -21.92 17.64 -9.42
N ARG A 89 -22.94 16.89 -9.82
CA ARG A 89 -24.28 17.43 -10.12
C ARG A 89 -24.95 17.99 -8.86
N GLU A 90 -24.88 17.27 -7.74
CA GLU A 90 -25.42 17.73 -6.45
C GLU A 90 -24.74 19.03 -6.00
N PHE A 91 -23.40 19.08 -6.07
CA PHE A 91 -22.65 20.29 -5.73
C PHE A 91 -22.95 21.46 -6.68
N GLY A 92 -23.20 21.18 -7.96
CA GLY A 92 -23.65 22.17 -8.94
C GLY A 92 -25.02 22.77 -8.59
N ILE A 93 -25.96 21.94 -8.14
CA ILE A 93 -27.29 22.37 -7.68
C ILE A 93 -27.17 23.23 -6.42
N LEU A 94 -26.40 22.79 -5.41
CA LEU A 94 -26.17 23.56 -4.19
C LEU A 94 -25.58 24.94 -4.50
N ARG A 95 -24.62 25.01 -5.44
CA ARG A 95 -24.05 26.28 -5.89
C ARG A 95 -25.07 27.14 -6.64
N ALA A 96 -25.95 26.55 -7.45
CA ALA A 96 -27.03 27.27 -8.12
C ALA A 96 -28.05 27.84 -7.13
N LEU A 97 -28.26 27.17 -5.99
CA LEU A 97 -29.06 27.65 -4.86
C LEU A 97 -28.33 28.71 -4.00
N GLY A 98 -27.14 29.15 -4.39
CA GLY A 98 -26.40 30.23 -3.73
C GLY A 98 -25.43 29.77 -2.63
N TRP A 99 -25.17 28.47 -2.48
CA TRP A 99 -24.17 28.00 -1.51
C TRP A 99 -22.75 28.43 -1.92
N PRO A 100 -21.96 29.04 -1.01
CA PRO A 100 -20.58 29.38 -1.30
C PRO A 100 -19.73 28.11 -1.44
N ALA A 101 -18.73 28.15 -2.34
CA ALA A 101 -17.85 27.02 -2.62
C ALA A 101 -17.11 26.49 -1.38
N VAL A 102 -16.81 27.37 -0.42
CA VAL A 102 -16.20 27.00 0.86
C VAL A 102 -17.12 26.14 1.73
N ARG A 103 -18.45 26.39 1.71
CA ARG A 103 -19.40 25.53 2.46
C ARG A 103 -19.52 24.15 1.83
N VAL A 104 -19.43 24.05 0.50
CA VAL A 104 -19.39 22.75 -0.19
C VAL A 104 -18.10 21.99 0.16
N ALA A 105 -16.96 22.67 0.16
CA ALA A 105 -15.70 22.07 0.60
C ALA A 105 -15.75 21.60 2.06
N PHE A 106 -16.28 22.44 2.96
CA PHE A 106 -16.44 22.09 4.37
C PHE A 106 -17.38 20.90 4.58
N LEU A 107 -18.44 20.79 3.79
CA LEU A 107 -19.36 19.65 3.86
C LEU A 107 -18.64 18.34 3.52
N VAL A 108 -17.85 18.33 2.43
CA VAL A 108 -17.05 17.17 2.03
C VAL A 108 -15.97 16.85 3.07
N GLU A 109 -15.29 17.86 3.58
CA GLU A 109 -14.27 17.68 4.61
C GLU A 109 -14.86 17.12 5.91
N LEU A 110 -16.03 17.62 6.32
CA LEU A 110 -16.74 17.11 7.49
C LEU A 110 -17.17 15.65 7.30
N GLU A 111 -17.64 15.27 6.10
CA GLU A 111 -17.95 13.89 5.75
C GLU A 111 -16.72 12.99 5.94
N MET A 112 -15.56 13.43 5.46
CA MET A 112 -14.28 12.70 5.62
C MET A 112 -13.84 12.59 7.07
N LEU A 113 -13.96 13.67 7.86
CA LEU A 113 -13.62 13.65 9.29
C LEU A 113 -14.55 12.72 10.07
N LEU A 114 -15.86 12.72 9.76
CA LEU A 114 -16.82 11.82 10.41
C LEU A 114 -16.57 10.36 10.04
N LEU A 115 -16.23 10.07 8.77
CA LEU A 115 -15.82 8.74 8.35
C LEU A 115 -14.53 8.31 9.06
N GLY A 116 -13.53 9.19 9.14
CA GLY A 116 -12.29 8.93 9.87
C GLY A 116 -12.51 8.66 11.36
N LEU A 117 -13.41 9.42 12.01
CA LEU A 117 -13.81 9.19 13.39
C LEU A 117 -14.50 7.84 13.56
N ALA A 118 -15.47 7.51 12.69
CA ALA A 118 -16.20 6.25 12.75
C ALA A 118 -15.27 5.05 12.54
N VAL A 119 -14.37 5.13 11.55
CA VAL A 119 -13.35 4.09 11.29
C VAL A 119 -12.38 3.99 12.47
N GLY A 120 -11.94 5.11 13.04
CA GLY A 120 -11.07 5.13 14.21
C GLY A 120 -11.71 4.44 15.43
N LEU A 121 -12.99 4.70 15.70
CA LEU A 121 -13.74 4.03 16.76
C LEU A 121 -13.92 2.53 16.48
N ALA A 122 -14.26 2.16 15.25
CA ALA A 122 -14.37 0.77 14.84
C ALA A 122 -13.03 0.03 14.96
N ALA A 123 -11.92 0.68 14.58
CA ALA A 123 -10.57 0.16 14.72
C ALA A 123 -10.22 -0.05 16.21
N ALA A 124 -10.48 0.92 17.08
CA ALA A 124 -10.26 0.80 18.52
C ALA A 124 -11.08 -0.36 19.12
N LEU A 125 -12.37 -0.47 18.75
CA LEU A 125 -13.22 -1.58 19.20
C LEU A 125 -12.70 -2.93 18.71
N SER A 126 -12.30 -3.02 17.44
CA SER A 126 -11.71 -4.24 16.87
C SER A 126 -10.39 -4.61 17.56
N GLY A 127 -9.59 -3.62 17.96
CA GLY A 127 -8.37 -3.82 18.75
C GLY A 127 -8.65 -4.38 20.15
N VAL A 128 -9.70 -3.90 20.82
CA VAL A 128 -10.17 -4.47 22.11
C VAL A 128 -10.61 -5.91 21.93
N VAL A 129 -11.44 -6.20 20.93
CA VAL A 129 -11.91 -7.56 20.63
C VAL A 129 -10.73 -8.49 20.34
N ALA A 130 -9.78 -8.05 19.51
CA ALA A 130 -8.58 -8.83 19.19
C ALA A 130 -7.73 -9.12 20.44
N ALA A 131 -7.54 -8.12 21.31
CA ALA A 131 -6.78 -8.31 22.54
C ALA A 131 -7.45 -9.29 23.51
N LEU A 132 -8.78 -9.27 23.60
CA LEU A 132 -9.54 -10.22 24.41
C LEU A 132 -9.43 -11.65 23.86
N VAL A 133 -9.58 -11.83 22.54
CA VAL A 133 -9.50 -13.16 21.90
C VAL A 133 -8.09 -13.74 22.00
N LEU A 134 -7.07 -12.91 21.78
CA LEU A 134 -5.67 -13.32 21.75
C LEU A 134 -4.98 -13.26 23.12
N HIS A 135 -5.71 -12.88 24.18
CA HIS A 135 -5.19 -12.73 25.54
C HIS A 135 -3.96 -11.81 25.60
N LEU A 136 -4.01 -10.70 24.86
CA LEU A 136 -2.94 -9.70 24.79
C LEU A 136 -3.15 -8.59 25.82
N GLU A 137 -2.04 -8.05 26.33
CA GLU A 137 -2.09 -6.87 27.20
C GLU A 137 -2.56 -5.64 26.41
N LEU A 138 -3.65 -5.03 26.87
CA LEU A 138 -4.16 -3.80 26.31
C LEU A 138 -3.29 -2.63 26.73
N GLN A 139 -2.69 -1.95 25.76
CA GLN A 139 -2.06 -0.64 25.97
C GLN A 139 -3.10 0.45 25.70
N PRO A 140 -3.68 1.11 26.74
CA PRO A 140 -4.78 2.04 26.55
C PRO A 140 -4.39 3.26 25.71
N VAL A 141 -3.12 3.65 25.77
CA VAL A 141 -2.55 4.73 24.96
C VAL A 141 -2.70 4.43 23.47
N LEU A 142 -2.44 3.20 23.04
CA LEU A 142 -2.52 2.83 21.61
C LEU A 142 -3.97 2.87 21.09
N LEU A 143 -4.92 2.42 21.92
CA LEU A 143 -6.36 2.51 21.62
C LEU A 143 -6.82 3.96 21.51
N LEU A 144 -6.36 4.81 22.43
CA LEU A 144 -6.75 6.22 22.46
C LEU A 144 -6.13 7.02 21.32
N VAL A 145 -4.93 6.63 20.84
CA VAL A 145 -4.25 7.25 19.70
C VAL A 145 -4.83 6.82 18.35
N ALA A 146 -5.42 5.62 18.25
CA ALA A 146 -5.97 5.11 16.99
C ALA A 146 -7.09 6.02 16.41
N VAL A 147 -7.98 6.52 17.26
CA VAL A 147 -9.10 7.38 16.87
C VAL A 147 -8.66 8.73 16.28
N PRO A 148 -7.85 9.56 16.98
CA PRO A 148 -7.37 10.82 16.42
C PRO A 148 -6.46 10.58 15.22
N LEU A 149 -5.65 9.51 15.22
CA LEU A 149 -4.80 9.19 14.08
C LEU A 149 -5.62 8.93 12.81
N ALA A 150 -6.67 8.09 12.89
CA ALA A 150 -7.57 7.82 11.76
C ALA A 150 -8.34 9.07 11.30
N THR A 151 -8.74 9.92 12.24
CA THR A 151 -9.47 11.17 11.93
C THR A 151 -8.55 12.17 11.22
N VAL A 152 -7.32 12.33 11.70
CA VAL A 152 -6.32 13.22 11.09
C VAL A 152 -5.93 12.72 9.70
N THR A 153 -5.71 11.42 9.53
CA THR A 153 -5.39 10.87 8.20
C THR A 153 -6.55 11.03 7.22
N ALA A 154 -7.79 10.83 7.67
CA ALA A 154 -8.97 11.07 6.84
C ALA A 154 -9.13 12.55 6.46
N GLY A 155 -8.83 13.48 7.37
CA GLY A 155 -8.81 14.92 7.06
C GLY A 155 -7.72 15.30 6.05
N ILE A 156 -6.50 14.79 6.24
CA ILE A 156 -5.40 15.00 5.27
C ILE A 156 -5.79 14.44 3.89
N ALA A 157 -6.38 13.24 3.87
CA ALA A 157 -6.89 12.61 2.65
C ALA A 157 -8.07 13.39 2.02
N GLY A 158 -8.91 14.01 2.86
CA GLY A 158 -10.10 14.78 2.49
C GLY A 158 -9.81 16.14 1.86
N ALA A 159 -8.64 16.73 2.14
CA ALA A 159 -8.30 18.07 1.67
C ALA A 159 -8.34 18.21 0.13
N ALA A 160 -7.76 17.25 -0.60
CA ALA A 160 -7.76 17.25 -2.06
C ALA A 160 -9.18 17.10 -2.68
N PRO A 161 -10.01 16.11 -2.26
CA PRO A 161 -11.39 16.00 -2.74
C PRO A 161 -12.28 17.18 -2.31
N ALA A 162 -12.11 17.74 -1.12
CA ALA A 162 -12.84 18.94 -0.67
C ALA A 162 -12.53 20.16 -1.57
N LEU A 163 -11.25 20.35 -1.92
CA LEU A 163 -10.85 21.38 -2.88
C LEU A 163 -11.43 21.10 -4.27
N ALA A 164 -11.46 19.84 -4.71
CA ALA A 164 -12.06 19.46 -5.98
C ALA A 164 -13.56 19.72 -6.02
N ALA A 165 -14.28 19.50 -4.91
CA ALA A 165 -15.71 19.81 -4.78
C ALA A 165 -15.98 21.31 -4.92
N SER A 166 -15.07 22.15 -4.41
CA SER A 166 -15.18 23.61 -4.53
C SER A 166 -14.96 24.13 -5.96
N ARG A 167 -14.24 23.37 -6.79
CA ARG A 167 -13.80 23.74 -8.14
C ARG A 167 -14.62 23.01 -9.21
N GLY A 168 -15.74 23.60 -9.60
CA GLY A 168 -16.56 23.14 -10.74
C GLY A 168 -17.53 24.23 -11.21
N THR A 169 -17.59 24.47 -12.52
CA THR A 169 -18.54 25.39 -13.17
C THR A 169 -19.80 24.63 -13.59
N THR A 170 -20.98 25.19 -13.29
CA THR A 170 -22.31 24.59 -13.54
C THR A 170 -22.50 24.14 -14.99
N LEU A 171 -21.91 24.86 -15.95
CA LEU A 171 -22.03 24.60 -17.40
C LEU A 171 -21.28 23.35 -17.87
N GLN A 172 -20.10 23.05 -17.32
CA GLN A 172 -19.32 21.86 -17.70
C GLN A 172 -19.93 20.55 -17.19
N VAL A 173 -20.79 20.63 -16.17
CA VAL A 173 -21.45 19.46 -15.58
C VAL A 173 -22.68 19.02 -16.40
N ILE A 174 -23.29 19.95 -17.15
CA ILE A 174 -24.49 19.72 -17.96
C ILE A 174 -24.14 19.24 -19.37
N GLN A 175 -23.03 19.73 -19.94
CA GLN A 175 -22.55 19.24 -21.23
C GLN A 175 -21.84 17.91 -21.03
N GLY A 176 -22.55 16.81 -21.31
CA GLY A 176 -21.96 15.48 -21.38
C GLY A 176 -20.80 15.45 -22.41
N PRO A 177 -19.85 14.51 -22.25
CA PRO A 177 -18.73 14.38 -23.18
C PRO A 177 -19.22 14.16 -24.62
N GLY A 178 -18.71 14.94 -25.56
CA GLY A 178 -18.95 14.74 -26.98
C GLY A 178 -18.27 13.45 -27.47
N LEU A 179 -19.06 12.42 -27.74
CA LEU A 179 -18.61 11.09 -28.21
C LEU A 179 -18.17 11.05 -29.70
N SER A 180 -17.95 12.18 -30.35
CA SER A 180 -17.93 12.27 -31.82
C SER A 180 -16.69 11.67 -32.51
N ASN A 181 -15.57 11.42 -31.81
CA ASN A 181 -14.28 11.19 -32.46
C ASN A 181 -13.70 9.76 -32.37
N LEU A 182 -14.37 8.79 -31.73
CA LEU A 182 -13.77 7.47 -31.44
C LEU A 182 -14.28 6.30 -32.31
N LEU A 183 -15.28 6.52 -33.15
CA LEU A 183 -16.04 5.43 -33.80
C LEU A 183 -15.54 5.01 -35.21
N GLY A 184 -14.43 5.57 -35.70
CA GLY A 184 -13.89 5.25 -37.03
C GLY A 184 -12.90 4.09 -37.03
N GLY A 185 -13.34 2.86 -37.33
CA GLY A 185 -12.47 1.74 -37.74
C GLY A 185 -11.46 1.22 -36.70
N ALA A 186 -11.61 1.56 -35.42
CA ALA A 186 -10.69 1.15 -34.37
C ALA A 186 -10.88 -0.32 -33.96
N THR A 187 -9.77 -1.04 -33.79
CA THR A 187 -9.78 -2.35 -33.13
C THR A 187 -10.18 -2.19 -31.65
N ILE A 188 -10.81 -3.20 -31.05
CA ILE A 188 -11.24 -3.18 -29.64
C ILE A 188 -10.14 -2.70 -28.66
N PRO A 189 -8.87 -3.14 -28.74
CA PRO A 189 -7.85 -2.66 -27.81
C PRO A 189 -7.47 -1.20 -28.05
N ARG A 190 -7.52 -0.71 -29.29
CA ARG A 190 -7.27 0.70 -29.61
C ARG A 190 -8.39 1.60 -29.10
N LEU A 191 -9.64 1.14 -29.18
CA LEU A 191 -10.78 1.83 -28.59
C LEU A 191 -10.68 1.85 -27.05
N ALA A 192 -10.35 0.70 -26.45
CA ALA A 192 -10.13 0.55 -25.01
C ALA A 192 -9.06 1.53 -24.48
N LEU A 193 -7.91 1.61 -25.15
CA LEU A 193 -6.83 2.53 -24.81
C LEU A 193 -7.17 3.99 -25.13
N GLY A 194 -7.90 4.24 -26.22
CA GLY A 194 -8.36 5.59 -26.59
C GLY A 194 -9.34 6.18 -25.58
N GLU A 195 -10.21 5.36 -24.99
CA GLU A 195 -11.10 5.77 -23.90
C GLU A 195 -10.31 6.14 -22.63
N LEU A 196 -9.38 5.26 -22.21
CA LEU A 196 -8.52 5.50 -21.04
C LEU A 196 -7.67 6.77 -21.22
N LEU A 197 -7.10 6.95 -22.41
CA LEU A 197 -6.26 8.10 -22.77
C LEU A 197 -7.08 9.27 -23.31
N GLY A 198 -8.39 9.31 -23.13
CA GLY A 198 -9.23 10.38 -23.64
C GLY A 198 -10.18 10.88 -22.56
N TYR A 199 -11.43 10.45 -22.68
CA TYR A 199 -12.50 10.83 -21.76
C TYR A 199 -12.22 10.38 -20.32
N ARG A 200 -11.60 9.20 -20.14
CA ARG A 200 -11.43 8.54 -18.83
C ARG A 200 -10.03 8.67 -18.24
N ARG A 201 -9.25 9.65 -18.69
CA ARG A 201 -7.86 9.87 -18.23
C ARG A 201 -7.73 9.94 -16.71
N VAL A 202 -8.65 10.65 -16.06
CA VAL A 202 -8.59 10.84 -14.60
C VAL A 202 -8.86 9.52 -13.88
N GLU A 203 -9.88 8.75 -14.28
CA GLU A 203 -10.16 7.45 -13.66
C GLU A 203 -9.03 6.45 -13.93
N ALA A 204 -8.45 6.47 -15.14
CA ALA A 204 -7.32 5.62 -15.50
C ALA A 204 -6.07 5.96 -14.66
N LEU A 205 -5.78 7.24 -14.46
CA LEU A 205 -4.66 7.70 -13.64
C LEU A 205 -4.86 7.39 -12.16
N LEU A 206 -6.07 7.57 -11.64
CA LEU A 206 -6.39 7.21 -10.25
C LEU A 206 -6.27 5.70 -10.07
N GLY A 207 -6.86 4.89 -10.95
CA GLY A 207 -6.73 3.44 -10.85
C GLY A 207 -5.29 2.94 -10.99
N ALA A 208 -4.48 3.58 -11.85
CA ALA A 208 -3.06 3.25 -11.96
C ALA A 208 -2.28 3.68 -10.69
N LEU A 209 -2.65 4.81 -10.09
CA LEU A 209 -2.12 5.26 -8.80
C LEU A 209 -2.46 4.25 -7.70
N GLY A 210 -3.71 3.79 -7.59
CA GLY A 210 -4.13 2.79 -6.62
C GLY A 210 -3.34 1.47 -6.73
N VAL A 211 -3.18 0.93 -7.95
CA VAL A 211 -2.33 -0.26 -8.20
C VAL A 211 -0.86 0.03 -7.89
N GLY A 212 -0.37 1.22 -8.24
CA GLY A 212 1.00 1.64 -7.95
C GLY A 212 1.29 1.76 -6.46
N LEU A 213 0.35 2.30 -5.68
CA LEU A 213 0.43 2.37 -4.23
C LEU A 213 0.39 0.99 -3.59
N ALA A 214 -0.46 0.09 -4.07
CA ALA A 214 -0.50 -1.31 -3.62
C ALA A 214 0.83 -2.02 -3.90
N THR A 215 1.40 -1.82 -5.10
CA THR A 215 2.71 -2.37 -5.50
C THR A 215 3.83 -1.79 -4.63
N PHE A 216 3.82 -0.48 -4.41
CA PHE A 216 4.80 0.22 -3.59
C PHE A 216 4.74 -0.23 -2.13
N LEU A 217 3.54 -0.40 -1.59
CA LEU A 217 3.33 -0.86 -0.23
C LEU A 217 3.87 -2.27 -0.01
N VAL A 218 3.46 -3.22 -0.87
CA VAL A 218 3.91 -4.63 -0.77
C VAL A 218 5.42 -4.73 -1.03
N GLY A 219 5.93 -4.09 -2.09
CA GLY A 219 7.35 -4.12 -2.42
C GLY A 219 8.22 -3.40 -1.40
N GLY A 220 7.75 -2.29 -0.83
CA GLY A 220 8.43 -1.55 0.23
C GLY A 220 8.54 -2.36 1.52
N ILE A 221 7.48 -3.06 1.93
CA ILE A 221 7.54 -3.96 3.09
C ILE A 221 8.50 -5.11 2.85
N VAL A 222 8.42 -5.78 1.69
CA VAL A 222 9.35 -6.87 1.34
C VAL A 222 10.78 -6.36 1.33
N LEU A 223 11.03 -5.17 0.79
CA LEU A 223 12.34 -4.53 0.76
C LEU A 223 12.87 -4.25 2.17
N ILE A 224 12.04 -3.67 3.04
CA ILE A 224 12.40 -3.40 4.45
C ILE A 224 12.77 -4.71 5.15
N VAL A 225 11.95 -5.75 4.99
CA VAL A 225 12.17 -7.08 5.60
C VAL A 225 13.45 -7.74 5.09
N LEU A 226 13.74 -7.65 3.78
CA LEU A 226 14.96 -8.20 3.20
C LEU A 226 16.20 -7.39 3.57
N GLY A 227 16.10 -6.06 3.66
CA GLY A 227 17.19 -5.18 4.06
C GLY A 227 17.64 -5.40 5.51
N PHE A 228 16.69 -5.73 6.39
CA PHE A 228 16.96 -5.98 7.81
C PHE A 228 17.85 -7.21 8.06
N ARG A 229 17.71 -8.26 7.24
CA ARG A 229 18.50 -9.51 7.37
C ARG A 229 20.01 -9.26 7.27
N GLY A 230 20.42 -8.32 6.43
CA GLY A 230 21.85 -8.03 6.20
C GLY A 230 22.60 -7.41 7.39
N VAL A 231 21.89 -6.80 8.36
CA VAL A 231 22.51 -6.04 9.45
C VAL A 231 22.62 -6.84 10.75
N LEU A 232 21.70 -7.76 11.03
CA LEU A 232 21.63 -8.45 12.32
C LEU A 232 22.15 -9.89 12.33
N ASP A 233 22.33 -10.53 11.18
CA ASP A 233 22.79 -11.94 11.10
C ASP A 233 24.28 -12.11 11.46
N THR A 234 24.97 -11.04 11.85
CA THR A 234 26.40 -11.05 12.20
C THR A 234 26.69 -11.64 13.59
N THR A 235 25.69 -11.79 14.46
CA THR A 235 25.86 -12.29 15.82
C THR A 235 24.93 -13.48 16.13
N LEU A 236 25.31 -14.34 17.08
CA LEU A 236 24.47 -15.47 17.49
C LEU A 236 23.11 -15.03 18.06
N LEU A 237 23.07 -13.93 18.82
CA LEU A 237 21.84 -13.35 19.33
C LEU A 237 20.97 -12.79 18.20
N GLY A 238 21.58 -12.11 17.23
CA GLY A 238 20.87 -11.55 16.07
C GLY A 238 20.23 -12.63 15.20
N THR A 239 20.93 -13.73 14.90
CA THR A 239 20.37 -14.87 14.16
C THR A 239 19.24 -15.57 14.92
N PHE A 240 19.38 -15.77 16.24
CA PHE A 240 18.34 -16.39 17.07
C PHE A 240 17.08 -15.52 17.22
N LEU A 241 17.26 -14.21 17.43
CA LEU A 241 16.13 -13.27 17.58
C LEU A 241 15.47 -12.97 16.23
N SER A 242 16.22 -12.87 15.13
CA SER A 242 15.68 -12.70 13.78
C SER A 242 14.70 -13.82 13.44
N ALA A 243 15.03 -15.07 13.78
CA ALA A 243 14.13 -16.22 13.60
C ALA A 243 12.84 -16.13 14.45
N ARG A 244 12.87 -15.48 15.61
CA ARG A 244 11.71 -15.28 16.49
C ARG A 244 10.81 -14.11 16.07
N VAL A 245 11.37 -13.06 15.49
CA VAL A 245 10.60 -11.87 15.05
C VAL A 245 10.05 -12.05 13.62
N GLN A 246 10.65 -12.93 12.81
CA GLN A 246 10.19 -13.23 11.45
C GLN A 246 8.69 -13.57 11.32
N PRO A 247 8.06 -14.39 12.20
CA PRO A 247 6.64 -14.71 12.09
C PRO A 247 5.73 -13.49 12.21
N PHE A 248 6.10 -12.53 13.07
CA PHE A 248 5.35 -11.29 13.27
C PHE A 248 5.39 -10.42 12.01
N HIS A 249 6.59 -10.21 11.43
CA HIS A 249 6.72 -9.44 10.19
C HIS A 249 6.05 -10.13 8.99
N LEU A 250 6.05 -11.47 8.94
CA LEU A 250 5.30 -12.22 7.93
C LEU A 250 3.79 -12.05 8.10
N ALA A 251 3.28 -11.99 9.34
CA ALA A 251 1.87 -11.73 9.60
C ALA A 251 1.46 -10.33 9.12
N ILE A 252 2.28 -9.30 9.42
CA ILE A 252 2.05 -7.93 8.92
C ILE A 252 2.10 -7.90 7.39
N ALA A 253 3.13 -8.48 6.77
CA ALA A 253 3.25 -8.53 5.31
C ALA A 253 2.06 -9.24 4.67
N GLY A 254 1.57 -10.32 5.28
CA GLY A 254 0.36 -11.03 4.87
C GLY A 254 -0.90 -10.16 4.95
N LEU A 255 -1.11 -9.48 6.08
CA LEU A 255 -2.23 -8.55 6.25
C LEU A 255 -2.18 -7.42 5.23
N THR A 256 -0.99 -6.86 5.00
CA THR A 256 -0.81 -5.80 4.00
C THR A 256 -1.06 -6.30 2.57
N ALA A 257 -0.65 -7.52 2.24
CA ALA A 257 -0.95 -8.12 0.94
C ALA A 257 -2.47 -8.29 0.76
N VAL A 258 -3.20 -8.69 1.80
CA VAL A 258 -4.68 -8.77 1.77
C VAL A 258 -5.29 -7.39 1.52
N VAL A 259 -4.83 -6.35 2.23
CA VAL A 259 -5.31 -4.97 2.04
C VAL A 259 -5.02 -4.48 0.62
N ALA A 260 -3.83 -4.76 0.09
CA ALA A 260 -3.46 -4.42 -1.28
C ALA A 260 -4.35 -5.11 -2.32
N ILE A 261 -4.66 -6.40 -2.12
CA ILE A 261 -5.58 -7.15 -2.99
C ILE A 261 -6.98 -6.52 -2.97
N ILE A 262 -7.49 -6.18 -1.78
CA ILE A 262 -8.80 -5.55 -1.61
C ILE A 262 -8.81 -4.20 -2.34
N ALA A 263 -7.80 -3.35 -2.15
CA ALA A 263 -7.72 -2.04 -2.79
C ALA A 263 -7.70 -2.14 -4.32
N VAL A 264 -6.87 -3.03 -4.89
CA VAL A 264 -6.83 -3.25 -6.35
C VAL A 264 -8.17 -3.77 -6.87
N THR A 265 -8.79 -4.68 -6.14
CA THR A 265 -10.10 -5.25 -6.51
C THR A 265 -11.18 -4.18 -6.47
N GLU A 266 -11.20 -3.33 -5.44
CA GLU A 266 -12.12 -2.21 -5.30
C GLU A 266 -12.00 -1.24 -6.47
N VAL A 267 -10.78 -0.82 -6.82
CA VAL A 267 -10.51 0.07 -7.96
C VAL A 267 -11.07 -0.51 -9.27
N VAL A 268 -10.78 -1.78 -9.55
CA VAL A 268 -11.24 -2.45 -10.79
C VAL A 268 -12.76 -2.65 -10.77
N ALA A 269 -13.33 -3.06 -9.64
CA ALA A 269 -14.76 -3.26 -9.48
C ALA A 269 -15.53 -1.95 -9.65
N MET A 270 -15.07 -0.86 -9.02
CA MET A 270 -15.66 0.47 -9.15
C MET A 270 -15.62 0.96 -10.60
N SER A 271 -14.49 0.76 -11.30
CA SER A 271 -14.37 1.12 -12.72
C SER A 271 -15.40 0.40 -13.60
N TYR A 272 -15.78 -0.84 -13.23
CA TYR A 272 -16.82 -1.57 -13.92
C TYR A 272 -18.23 -1.11 -13.55
N LEU A 273 -18.53 -0.96 -12.26
CA LEU A 273 -19.85 -0.56 -11.77
C LEU A 273 -20.28 0.78 -12.38
N GLU A 274 -19.35 1.74 -12.51
CA GLU A 274 -19.60 3.03 -13.15
C GLU A 274 -20.00 2.94 -14.63
N ARG A 275 -19.66 1.85 -15.31
CA ARG A 275 -19.87 1.72 -16.77
C ARG A 275 -21.02 0.79 -17.12
N GLN A 276 -21.76 0.27 -16.16
CA GLN A 276 -22.74 -0.76 -16.45
C GLN A 276 -23.74 -0.32 -17.52
N VAL A 277 -24.15 0.94 -17.50
CA VAL A 277 -25.04 1.54 -18.50
C VAL A 277 -24.37 1.67 -19.86
N GLU A 278 -23.13 2.16 -19.92
CA GLU A 278 -22.37 2.26 -21.18
C GLU A 278 -22.15 0.88 -21.82
N LEU A 279 -21.77 -0.12 -21.00
CA LEU A 279 -21.55 -1.49 -21.45
C LEU A 279 -22.86 -2.15 -21.87
N ALA A 280 -23.97 -1.87 -21.18
CA ALA A 280 -25.30 -2.31 -21.57
C ALA A 280 -25.74 -1.67 -22.89
N ALA A 281 -25.44 -0.38 -23.11
CA ALA A 281 -25.71 0.31 -24.36
C ALA A 281 -24.89 -0.29 -25.52
N LEU A 282 -23.60 -0.55 -25.33
CA LEU A 282 -22.78 -1.24 -26.35
C LEU A 282 -23.36 -2.61 -26.71
N ARG A 283 -23.84 -3.37 -25.71
CA ARG A 283 -24.51 -4.66 -25.94
C ARG A 283 -25.86 -4.50 -26.65
N ALA A 284 -26.63 -3.47 -26.35
CA ALA A 284 -27.88 -3.15 -27.05
C ALA A 284 -27.62 -2.75 -28.51
N LEU A 285 -26.49 -2.10 -28.79
CA LEU A 285 -26.01 -1.77 -30.13
C LEU A 285 -25.40 -2.99 -30.88
N GLY A 286 -25.50 -4.19 -30.31
CA GLY A 286 -25.11 -5.44 -30.97
C GLY A 286 -23.67 -5.88 -30.72
N TRP A 287 -22.92 -5.25 -29.79
CA TRP A 287 -21.58 -5.72 -29.47
C TRP A 287 -21.62 -7.12 -28.85
N PRO A 288 -20.77 -8.06 -29.33
CA PRO A 288 -20.71 -9.39 -28.75
C PRO A 288 -20.12 -9.33 -27.35
N GLN A 289 -20.58 -10.21 -26.45
CA GLN A 289 -20.09 -10.26 -25.06
C GLN A 289 -18.57 -10.41 -24.96
N ARG A 290 -17.96 -11.17 -25.88
CA ARG A 290 -16.50 -11.34 -25.95
C ARG A 290 -15.77 -10.03 -26.25
N ALA A 291 -16.36 -9.13 -27.05
CA ALA A 291 -15.76 -7.84 -27.33
C ALA A 291 -15.78 -6.93 -26.09
N VAL A 292 -16.88 -6.94 -25.35
CA VAL A 292 -17.00 -6.21 -24.07
C VAL A 292 -16.01 -6.76 -23.03
N ALA A 293 -15.89 -8.09 -22.91
CA ALA A 293 -14.92 -8.72 -22.03
C ALA A 293 -13.47 -8.37 -22.42
N PHE A 294 -13.14 -8.43 -23.72
CA PHE A 294 -11.81 -8.08 -24.21
C PHE A 294 -11.47 -6.60 -23.99
N LEU A 295 -12.46 -5.71 -24.12
CA LEU A 295 -12.32 -4.30 -23.79
C LEU A 295 -11.95 -4.12 -22.31
N LEU A 296 -12.71 -4.76 -21.39
CA LEU A 296 -12.46 -4.68 -19.95
C LEU A 296 -11.09 -5.25 -19.58
N ILE A 297 -10.74 -6.42 -20.10
CA ILE A 297 -9.42 -7.04 -19.87
C ILE A 297 -8.30 -6.10 -20.34
N THR A 298 -8.43 -5.53 -21.54
CA THR A 298 -7.41 -4.61 -22.07
C THR A 298 -7.23 -3.40 -21.15
N GLN A 299 -8.31 -2.83 -20.63
CA GLN A 299 -8.23 -1.68 -19.74
C GLN A 299 -7.65 -2.04 -18.36
N SER A 300 -8.12 -3.13 -17.76
CA SER A 300 -7.57 -3.61 -16.48
C SER A 300 -6.10 -3.97 -16.60
N THR A 301 -5.68 -4.62 -17.69
CA THR A 301 -4.26 -4.90 -17.95
C THR A 301 -3.46 -3.62 -18.16
N ALA A 302 -3.96 -2.64 -18.91
CA ALA A 302 -3.26 -1.38 -19.13
C ALA A 302 -3.06 -0.60 -17.82
N ILE A 303 -4.13 -0.46 -17.02
CA ILE A 303 -4.08 0.19 -15.70
C ILE A 303 -3.17 -0.59 -14.74
N GLY A 304 -3.33 -1.92 -14.70
CA GLY A 304 -2.54 -2.80 -13.85
C GLY A 304 -1.05 -2.75 -14.15
N LEU A 305 -0.65 -2.79 -15.42
CA LEU A 305 0.75 -2.73 -15.84
C LEU A 305 1.36 -1.35 -15.58
N THR A 306 0.64 -0.28 -15.90
CA THR A 306 1.13 1.10 -15.68
C THR A 306 1.28 1.39 -14.20
N GLY A 307 0.31 0.99 -13.37
CA GLY A 307 0.39 1.09 -11.92
C GLY A 307 1.51 0.24 -11.34
N ALA A 308 1.60 -1.05 -11.72
CA ALA A 308 2.67 -1.95 -11.25
C ALA A 308 4.07 -1.44 -11.61
N ALA A 309 4.25 -0.91 -12.82
CA ALA A 309 5.52 -0.31 -13.24
C ALA A 309 5.85 0.96 -12.42
N ALA A 310 4.90 1.87 -12.24
CA ALA A 310 5.09 3.08 -11.43
C ALA A 310 5.40 2.74 -9.96
N GLY A 311 4.68 1.78 -9.38
CA GLY A 311 4.92 1.30 -8.02
C GLY A 311 6.27 0.62 -7.86
N ALA A 312 6.68 -0.24 -8.82
CA ALA A 312 8.01 -0.83 -8.81
C ALA A 312 9.13 0.21 -8.90
N LEU A 313 8.96 1.25 -9.73
CA LEU A 313 9.90 2.37 -9.76
C LEU A 313 9.98 3.05 -8.39
N ALA A 314 8.86 3.26 -7.69
CA ALA A 314 8.86 3.80 -6.34
C ALA A 314 9.56 2.89 -5.32
N VAL A 315 9.44 1.56 -5.45
CA VAL A 315 10.19 0.61 -4.60
C VAL A 315 11.69 0.71 -4.88
N VAL A 316 12.08 0.81 -6.16
CA VAL A 316 13.48 0.96 -6.56
C VAL A 316 14.06 2.27 -6.02
N THR A 317 13.35 3.39 -6.15
CA THR A 317 13.82 4.69 -5.62
C THR A 317 13.94 4.65 -4.10
N MET A 318 12.95 4.09 -3.40
CA MET A 318 13.03 3.89 -1.95
C MET A 318 14.24 3.03 -1.57
N GLY A 319 14.48 1.92 -2.27
CA GLY A 319 15.63 1.05 -2.03
C GLY A 319 16.98 1.75 -2.24
N MET A 320 17.09 2.57 -3.28
CA MET A 320 18.28 3.38 -3.52
C MET A 320 18.50 4.42 -2.43
N LEU A 321 17.44 5.10 -1.98
CA LEU A 321 17.50 6.08 -0.89
C LEU A 321 17.92 5.45 0.45
N LEU A 322 17.47 4.22 0.69
CA LEU A 322 17.83 3.44 1.88
C LEU A 322 19.18 2.71 1.75
N GLN A 323 19.91 2.90 0.64
CA GLN A 323 21.16 2.20 0.35
C GLN A 323 21.04 0.66 0.45
N GLY A 324 19.88 0.14 0.07
CA GLY A 324 19.60 -1.30 0.10
C GLY A 324 20.47 -2.08 -0.89
N GLY A 325 20.70 -3.35 -0.59
CA GLY A 325 21.41 -4.25 -1.51
C GLY A 325 20.65 -4.39 -2.84
N MET A 326 21.34 -4.22 -3.97
CA MET A 326 20.74 -4.22 -5.32
C MET A 326 19.87 -5.46 -5.59
N GLY A 327 20.29 -6.64 -5.12
CA GLY A 327 19.52 -7.87 -5.26
C GLY A 327 18.17 -7.83 -4.52
N ALA A 328 18.13 -7.27 -3.32
CA ALA A 328 16.89 -7.13 -2.55
C ALA A 328 15.94 -6.11 -3.19
N ILE A 329 16.49 -5.00 -3.71
CA ILE A 329 15.73 -3.96 -4.41
C ILE A 329 15.04 -4.53 -5.66
N LEU A 330 15.79 -5.21 -6.52
CA LEU A 330 15.25 -5.77 -7.75
C LEU A 330 14.24 -6.89 -7.46
N LEU A 331 14.53 -7.75 -6.49
CA LEU A 331 13.64 -8.84 -6.12
C LEU A 331 12.30 -8.32 -5.56
N SER A 332 12.34 -7.37 -4.62
CA SER A 332 11.12 -6.82 -4.02
C SER A 332 10.25 -6.09 -5.05
N ALA A 333 10.87 -5.26 -5.90
CA ALA A 333 10.16 -4.51 -6.94
C ALA A 333 9.52 -5.44 -7.99
N THR A 334 10.26 -6.45 -8.46
CA THR A 334 9.77 -7.39 -9.48
C THR A 334 8.67 -8.29 -8.94
N LEU A 335 8.83 -8.86 -7.74
CA LEU A 335 7.81 -9.71 -7.12
C LEU A 335 6.52 -8.93 -6.87
N ALA A 336 6.62 -7.71 -6.32
CA ALA A 336 5.44 -6.88 -6.06
C ALA A 336 4.73 -6.50 -7.36
N ALA A 337 5.46 -6.09 -8.40
CA ALA A 337 4.87 -5.72 -9.69
C ALA A 337 4.15 -6.90 -10.36
N LEU A 338 4.79 -8.08 -10.38
CA LEU A 338 4.18 -9.27 -10.96
C LEU A 338 2.93 -9.69 -10.18
N ALA A 339 2.99 -9.67 -8.85
CA ALA A 339 1.84 -9.98 -8.01
C ALA A 339 0.68 -9.01 -8.26
N MET A 340 0.92 -7.69 -8.23
CA MET A 340 -0.15 -6.70 -8.40
C MET A 340 -0.69 -6.65 -9.83
N ALA A 341 0.15 -6.84 -10.85
CA ALA A 341 -0.33 -6.97 -12.23
C ALA A 341 -1.23 -8.20 -12.40
N ALA A 342 -0.86 -9.34 -11.80
CA ALA A 342 -1.68 -10.55 -11.82
C ALA A 342 -3.00 -10.34 -11.05
N ILE A 343 -2.97 -9.74 -9.87
CA ILE A 343 -4.16 -9.43 -9.07
C ILE A 343 -5.09 -8.48 -9.82
N SER A 344 -4.56 -7.45 -10.48
CA SER A 344 -5.36 -6.50 -11.28
C SER A 344 -6.07 -7.20 -12.45
N LEU A 345 -5.40 -8.15 -13.11
CA LEU A 345 -6.02 -8.96 -14.15
C LEU A 345 -7.11 -9.89 -13.59
N LEU A 346 -6.84 -10.54 -12.46
CA LEU A 346 -7.81 -11.43 -11.79
C LEU A 346 -9.02 -10.67 -11.25
N ALA A 347 -8.83 -9.44 -10.76
CA ALA A 347 -9.90 -8.59 -10.29
C ALA A 347 -10.94 -8.27 -11.38
N ALA A 348 -10.55 -8.31 -12.66
CA ALA A 348 -11.48 -8.13 -13.78
C ALA A 348 -12.47 -9.30 -13.94
N VAL A 349 -12.18 -10.49 -13.38
CA VAL A 349 -12.99 -11.70 -13.55
C VAL A 349 -14.38 -11.55 -12.92
N GLY A 350 -14.48 -10.95 -11.73
CA GLY A 350 -15.76 -10.71 -11.04
C GLY A 350 -16.72 -9.85 -11.87
N PRO A 351 -16.32 -8.62 -12.25
CA PRO A 351 -17.02 -7.78 -13.21
C PRO A 351 -17.44 -8.48 -14.51
N MET A 352 -16.54 -9.25 -15.12
CA MET A 352 -16.83 -10.01 -16.33
C MET A 352 -17.95 -11.04 -16.08
N ALA A 353 -17.83 -11.85 -15.03
CA ALA A 353 -18.82 -12.86 -14.67
C ALA A 353 -20.19 -12.24 -14.39
N TYR A 354 -20.23 -11.08 -13.74
CA TYR A 354 -21.46 -10.32 -13.53
C TYR A 354 -22.07 -9.84 -14.85
N SER A 355 -21.24 -9.28 -15.74
CA SER A 355 -21.69 -8.82 -17.07
C SER A 355 -22.30 -9.95 -17.92
N TYR A 356 -21.81 -11.19 -17.78
CA TYR A 356 -22.36 -12.33 -18.51
C TYR A 356 -23.76 -12.71 -18.03
N ARG A 357 -24.09 -12.43 -16.77
CA ARG A 357 -25.37 -12.84 -16.15
C ARG A 357 -26.46 -11.78 -16.28
N THR A 358 -26.12 -10.51 -16.41
CA THR A 358 -27.11 -9.42 -16.52
C THR A 358 -27.63 -9.23 -17.94
N SER A 359 -28.96 -9.14 -18.07
CA SER A 359 -29.62 -8.76 -19.32
C SER A 359 -29.47 -7.25 -19.54
N PRO A 360 -29.13 -6.79 -20.76
CA PRO A 360 -28.96 -5.37 -21.05
C PRO A 360 -30.25 -4.55 -20.80
N ALA A 361 -31.42 -5.17 -20.94
CA ALA A 361 -32.71 -4.52 -20.68
C ALA A 361 -32.94 -4.20 -19.20
N LEU A 362 -32.34 -4.96 -18.28
CA LEU A 362 -32.50 -4.78 -16.84
C LEU A 362 -31.54 -3.68 -16.34
N ALA A 363 -30.32 -3.66 -16.86
CA ALA A 363 -29.32 -2.61 -16.56
C ALA A 363 -29.73 -1.22 -17.06
N LEU A 364 -30.48 -1.12 -18.17
CA LEU A 364 -30.98 0.15 -18.69
C LEU A 364 -32.21 0.68 -17.93
N LYS A 365 -32.87 -0.16 -17.13
CA LYS A 365 -34.09 0.20 -16.40
C LYS A 365 -33.81 0.80 -15.02
N GLU A 366 -32.64 0.54 -14.44
CA GLU A 366 -32.26 1.05 -13.10
C GLU A 366 -31.94 2.56 -13.09
N ASP A 367 -31.74 3.18 -14.26
CA ASP A 367 -31.32 4.58 -14.42
C ASP A 367 -32.43 5.52 -14.97
N LEU A 368 -33.65 5.00 -15.17
CA LEU A 368 -34.85 5.75 -15.60
C LEU A 368 -35.79 6.04 -14.43
#